data_AF-A0A935Y3Q5-F1
#
_entry.id   AF-A0A935Y3Q5-F1
#
_cell.length_a   1.000
_cell.length_b   1.000
_cell.length_c   1.000
_cell.angle_alpha   90.00
_cell.angle_beta   90.00
_cell.angle_gamma   90.00
#
_symmetry.space_group_name_H-M   'P 1'
#
loop_
_entity.id
_entity.type
_entity.pdbx_description
1 polymer ?
#
loop_
_entity_poly.entity_id
_entity_poly.type
_entity_poly.pdbx_seq_one_letter_code
_entity_poly.pdbx_strand_id
1 'polypeptide(L)'
;MLSWSDHDNARRCPDIPLGGLLLLAGAATGWYYPSNLFLWPAAIAGLVLVLIASFKKEWSPIIAPIYAVVEGLFVGTISLLYASAFQGIIFHAVSLTLASFFLMLFLYQSRIIRVTERFKSVIIIATASIFFMYLISFCTEFLSYLCTDDPRHRDSGNRSELVCCDHRFLNLLLDFDFFEKGQEAGLPKYMEWYAAMGLLVTIVWLYLEMLRLLSKISSRD
;
A
#
# COMPACT_ATOMS: atom_id res chain seq x y z
N MET A 1 29.87 -28.05 27.77
CA MET A 1 28.92 -29.01 27.19
C MET A 1 27.56 -28.74 27.82
N LEU A 2 26.97 -27.59 27.49
CA LEU A 2 25.67 -27.15 28.00
C LEU A 2 24.79 -26.88 26.81
N SER A 3 23.63 -27.50 26.89
CA SER A 3 22.73 -27.87 25.81
C SER A 3 22.23 -26.67 25.02
N TRP A 4 22.65 -26.65 23.76
CA TRP A 4 21.87 -26.21 22.61
C TRP A 4 20.51 -26.95 22.58
N SER A 5 19.55 -26.53 23.41
CA SER A 5 18.18 -27.11 23.41
C SER A 5 17.06 -26.10 23.65
N ASP A 6 17.36 -24.79 23.68
CA ASP A 6 16.33 -23.74 23.83
C ASP A 6 16.44 -22.61 22.79
N HIS A 7 17.07 -22.88 21.65
CA HIS A 7 17.07 -21.97 20.49
C HIS A 7 16.03 -22.34 19.42
N ASP A 8 15.12 -23.27 19.71
CA ASP A 8 14.15 -23.77 18.73
C ASP A 8 12.82 -23.01 18.67
N ASN A 9 12.59 -22.04 19.54
CA ASN A 9 11.37 -21.23 19.48
C ASN A 9 11.51 -19.90 18.71
N ALA A 10 12.71 -19.57 18.21
CA ALA A 10 12.96 -18.41 17.36
C ALA A 10 13.04 -18.77 15.85
N ARG A 11 12.75 -20.04 15.50
CA ARG A 11 12.83 -20.58 14.13
C ARG A 11 11.49 -20.73 13.42
N ARG A 12 10.38 -20.25 13.97
CA ARG A 12 9.12 -20.17 13.22
C ARG A 12 9.04 -18.82 12.55
N CYS A 13 9.79 -18.67 11.47
CA CYS A 13 9.37 -17.78 10.40
C CYS A 13 8.06 -18.35 9.86
N PRO A 14 6.89 -17.71 9.98
CA PRO A 14 5.96 -17.80 8.88
C PRO A 14 6.69 -17.16 7.70
N ASP A 15 6.97 -17.97 6.72
CA ASP A 15 7.65 -17.69 5.47
C ASP A 15 7.17 -16.34 4.89
N ILE A 16 8.07 -15.41 4.56
CA ILE A 16 7.73 -14.22 3.74
C ILE A 16 6.90 -14.58 2.48
N PRO A 17 7.14 -15.73 1.78
CA PRO A 17 6.25 -16.15 0.70
C PRO A 17 4.83 -16.53 1.15
N LEU A 18 4.61 -16.91 2.41
CA LEU A 18 3.28 -17.14 3.00
C LEU A 18 2.44 -15.86 2.97
N GLY A 19 3.05 -14.70 3.24
CA GLY A 19 2.37 -13.41 3.18
C GLY A 19 1.83 -13.09 1.79
N GLY A 20 2.63 -13.35 0.75
CA GLY A 20 2.18 -13.21 -0.65
C GLY A 20 1.08 -14.20 -1.02
N LEU A 21 1.18 -15.45 -0.56
CA LEU A 21 0.17 -16.48 -0.81
C LEU A 21 -1.16 -16.18 -0.10
N LEU A 22 -1.09 -15.63 1.12
CA LEU A 22 -2.23 -15.15 1.89
C LEU A 22 -2.90 -13.94 1.23
N LEU A 23 -2.13 -13.03 0.62
CA LEU A 23 -2.68 -11.91 -0.14
C LEU A 23 -3.46 -12.41 -1.36
N LEU A 24 -2.90 -13.37 -2.10
CA LEU A 24 -3.59 -13.97 -3.25
C LEU A 24 -4.87 -14.70 -2.83
N ALA A 25 -4.86 -15.38 -1.68
CA ALA A 25 -6.07 -16.01 -1.11
C ALA A 25 -7.13 -14.98 -0.71
N GLY A 26 -6.72 -13.86 -0.10
CA GLY A 26 -7.60 -12.72 0.17
C GLY A 26 -8.17 -12.11 -1.12
N ALA A 27 -7.35 -11.95 -2.15
CA ALA A 27 -7.79 -11.42 -3.44
C ALA A 27 -8.78 -12.35 -4.14
N ALA A 28 -8.55 -13.66 -4.10
CA ALA A 28 -9.45 -14.66 -4.68
C ALA A 28 -10.82 -14.69 -3.96
N THR A 29 -10.82 -14.58 -2.63
CA THR A 29 -12.08 -14.52 -1.85
C THR A 29 -12.85 -13.22 -2.11
N GLY A 30 -12.15 -12.08 -2.23
CA GLY A 30 -12.76 -10.81 -2.62
C GLY A 30 -13.33 -10.80 -4.04
N TRP A 31 -12.69 -11.54 -4.95
CA TRP A 31 -13.18 -11.73 -6.32
C TRP A 31 -14.49 -12.53 -6.38
N TYR A 32 -14.68 -13.49 -5.47
CA TYR A 32 -15.86 -14.36 -5.45
C TYR A 32 -17.08 -13.68 -4.79
N TYR A 33 -16.87 -12.77 -3.84
CA TYR A 33 -17.93 -12.08 -3.10
C TYR A 33 -17.81 -10.54 -3.16
N PRO A 34 -17.97 -9.94 -4.35
CA PRO A 34 -17.91 -8.49 -4.50
C PRO A 34 -19.14 -7.84 -3.85
N SER A 35 -18.96 -7.25 -2.67
CA SER A 35 -20.00 -6.41 -2.07
C SER A 35 -19.42 -5.17 -1.42
N ASN A 36 -20.15 -4.06 -1.52
CA ASN A 36 -19.81 -2.81 -0.83
C ASN A 36 -19.74 -2.99 0.70
N LEU A 37 -20.37 -4.06 1.21
CA LEU A 37 -20.32 -4.51 2.59
C LEU A 37 -18.93 -5.04 3.01
N PHE A 38 -18.10 -5.54 2.10
CA PHE A 38 -16.72 -5.95 2.42
C PHE A 38 -15.67 -4.89 2.09
N LEU A 39 -15.94 -4.01 1.12
CA LEU A 39 -14.98 -3.00 0.67
C LEU A 39 -14.65 -1.96 1.76
N TRP A 40 -15.68 -1.38 2.40
CA TRP A 40 -15.47 -0.36 3.44
C TRP A 40 -14.86 -0.93 4.73
N PRO A 41 -15.33 -2.09 5.26
CA PRO A 41 -14.69 -2.70 6.42
C PRO A 41 -13.26 -3.16 6.15
N ALA A 42 -12.94 -3.64 4.94
CA ALA A 42 -11.56 -4.01 4.59
C ALA A 42 -10.65 -2.78 4.54
N ALA A 43 -11.10 -1.65 3.95
CA ALA A 43 -10.34 -0.41 3.95
C ALA A 43 -10.08 0.12 5.38
N ILE A 44 -11.10 0.10 6.23
CA ILE A 44 -11.00 0.55 7.62
C ILE A 44 -10.11 -0.41 8.43
N ALA A 45 -10.28 -1.72 8.26
CA ALA A 45 -9.47 -2.73 8.94
C ALA A 45 -7.99 -2.63 8.53
N GLY A 46 -7.71 -2.44 7.24
CA GLY A 46 -6.35 -2.23 6.73
C GLY A 46 -5.68 -1.00 7.34
N LEU A 47 -6.39 0.13 7.39
CA LEU A 47 -5.89 1.36 8.00
C LEU A 47 -5.64 1.21 9.51
N VAL A 48 -6.53 0.53 10.23
CA VAL A 48 -6.37 0.26 11.67
C VAL A 48 -5.17 -0.68 11.92
N LEU A 49 -4.98 -1.71 11.10
CA LEU A 49 -3.84 -2.62 11.20
C LEU A 49 -2.50 -1.89 11.00
N VAL A 50 -2.41 -1.01 10.00
CA VAL A 50 -1.21 -0.18 9.76
C VAL A 50 -0.95 0.78 10.93
N LEU A 51 -2.01 1.36 11.50
CA LEU A 51 -1.88 2.24 12.65
C LEU A 51 -1.36 1.46 13.88
N ILE A 52 -1.90 0.26 14.15
CA ILE A 52 -1.43 -0.61 15.22
C ILE A 52 0.03 -1.01 15.01
N ALA A 53 0.41 -1.38 13.78
CA ALA A 53 1.80 -1.71 13.43
C ALA A 53 2.76 -0.53 13.64
N SER A 54 2.29 0.70 13.41
CA SER A 54 3.08 1.92 13.59
C SER A 54 3.42 2.19 15.07
N PHE A 55 2.48 1.90 15.98
CA PHE A 55 2.69 2.05 17.42
C PHE A 55 3.40 0.85 18.07
N LYS A 56 3.17 -0.37 17.57
CA LYS A 56 3.78 -1.61 18.10
C LYS A 56 4.56 -2.38 17.04
N LYS A 57 5.73 -1.86 16.67
CA LYS A 57 6.64 -2.44 15.66
C LYS A 57 7.12 -3.85 15.99
N GLU A 58 7.15 -4.24 17.26
CA GLU A 58 7.54 -5.59 17.70
C GLU A 58 6.54 -6.68 17.26
N TRP A 59 5.28 -6.32 17.01
CA TRP A 59 4.21 -7.24 16.60
C TRP A 59 4.11 -7.39 15.08
N SER A 60 5.00 -6.73 14.32
CA SER A 60 5.06 -6.78 12.86
C SER A 60 5.06 -8.20 12.27
N PRO A 61 5.70 -9.23 12.87
CA PRO A 61 5.67 -10.58 12.31
C PRO A 61 4.27 -11.24 12.29
N ILE A 62 3.37 -10.80 13.17
CA ILE A 62 1.98 -11.30 13.24
C ILE A 62 1.04 -10.38 12.44
N ILE A 63 1.27 -9.08 12.52
CA ILE A 63 0.41 -8.08 11.86
C ILE A 63 0.60 -8.11 10.34
N ALA A 64 1.81 -8.31 9.83
CA ALA A 64 2.08 -8.27 8.40
C ALA A 64 1.32 -9.35 7.59
N PRO A 65 1.25 -10.64 8.01
CA PRO A 65 0.42 -11.64 7.34
C PRO A 65 -1.08 -11.34 7.40
N ILE A 66 -1.58 -10.85 8.55
CA ILE A 66 -3.00 -10.47 8.71
C ILE A 66 -3.34 -9.31 7.77
N TYR A 67 -2.45 -8.32 7.72
CA TYR A 67 -2.59 -7.18 6.83
C TYR A 67 -2.60 -7.60 5.36
N ALA A 68 -1.75 -8.54 4.96
CA ALA A 68 -1.72 -9.07 3.60
C ALA A 68 -3.06 -9.71 3.18
N VAL A 69 -3.73 -10.44 4.07
CA VAL A 69 -5.07 -11.01 3.78
C VAL A 69 -6.12 -9.91 3.60
N VAL A 70 -6.14 -8.94 4.51
CA VAL A 70 -7.13 -7.85 4.51
C VAL A 70 -6.94 -6.95 3.27
N GLU A 71 -5.69 -6.61 2.94
CA GLU A 71 -5.37 -5.88 1.71
C GLU A 71 -5.68 -6.70 0.45
N GLY A 72 -5.40 -8.00 0.46
CA GLY A 72 -5.78 -8.89 -0.64
C GLY A 72 -7.27 -8.82 -0.93
N LEU A 73 -8.11 -8.92 0.10
CA LEU A 73 -9.57 -8.77 0.00
C LEU A 73 -9.97 -7.40 -0.56
N PHE A 74 -9.36 -6.33 -0.07
CA PHE A 74 -9.63 -4.96 -0.51
C PHE A 74 -9.31 -4.78 -2.00
N VAL A 75 -8.10 -5.15 -2.40
CA VAL A 75 -7.62 -5.03 -3.78
C VAL A 75 -8.39 -5.96 -4.73
N GLY A 76 -8.71 -7.18 -4.32
CA GLY A 76 -9.50 -8.13 -5.10
C GLY A 76 -10.91 -7.61 -5.39
N THR A 77 -11.56 -7.02 -4.37
CA THR A 77 -12.89 -6.43 -4.51
C THR A 77 -12.86 -5.23 -5.46
N ILE A 78 -11.88 -4.31 -5.31
CA ILE A 78 -11.73 -3.16 -6.21
C ILE A 78 -11.44 -3.63 -7.64
N SER A 79 -10.55 -4.61 -7.80
CA SER A 79 -10.19 -5.14 -9.12
C SER A 79 -11.42 -5.62 -9.86
N LEU A 80 -12.35 -6.33 -9.21
CA LEU A 80 -13.58 -6.78 -9.86
C LEU A 80 -14.51 -5.63 -10.25
N LEU A 81 -14.60 -4.58 -9.41
CA LEU A 81 -15.37 -3.38 -9.75
C LEU A 81 -14.83 -2.72 -11.03
N TYR A 82 -13.50 -2.65 -11.18
CA TYR A 82 -12.88 -2.15 -12.41
C TYR A 82 -12.98 -3.15 -13.58
N ALA A 83 -12.95 -4.46 -13.33
CA ALA A 83 -13.11 -5.50 -14.35
C ALA A 83 -14.49 -5.45 -15.01
N SER A 84 -15.52 -5.20 -14.20
CA SER A 84 -16.91 -5.14 -14.68
C SER A 84 -17.18 -3.86 -15.47
N ALA A 85 -16.48 -2.77 -15.15
CA ALA A 85 -16.56 -1.51 -15.89
C ALA A 85 -15.70 -1.50 -17.17
N PHE A 86 -14.53 -2.15 -17.15
CA PHE A 86 -13.58 -2.13 -18.27
C PHE A 86 -12.92 -3.50 -18.46
N GLN A 87 -13.17 -4.13 -19.60
CA GLN A 87 -12.61 -5.45 -19.91
C GLN A 87 -11.09 -5.35 -20.19
N GLY A 88 -10.31 -6.23 -19.54
CA GLY A 88 -8.86 -6.38 -19.82
C GLY A 88 -7.94 -5.35 -19.17
N ILE A 89 -8.44 -4.34 -18.45
CA ILE A 89 -7.61 -3.33 -17.77
C ILE A 89 -6.70 -3.96 -16.70
N ILE A 90 -7.17 -4.99 -16.01
CA ILE A 90 -6.44 -5.64 -14.91
C ILE A 90 -5.10 -6.21 -15.38
N PHE A 91 -5.10 -6.91 -16.51
CA PHE A 91 -3.87 -7.53 -17.02
C PHE A 91 -2.81 -6.46 -17.34
N HIS A 92 -3.23 -5.36 -17.95
CA HIS A 92 -2.35 -4.23 -18.24
C HIS A 92 -1.85 -3.57 -16.95
N ALA A 93 -2.72 -3.32 -15.97
CA ALA A 93 -2.36 -2.73 -14.69
C ALA A 93 -1.34 -3.59 -13.92
N VAL A 94 -1.56 -4.92 -13.84
CA VAL A 94 -0.62 -5.85 -13.19
C VAL A 94 0.73 -5.88 -13.93
N SER A 95 0.72 -5.87 -15.26
CA SER A 95 1.96 -5.86 -16.03
C SER A 95 2.76 -4.56 -15.81
N LEU A 96 2.07 -3.41 -15.72
CA LEU A 96 2.70 -2.11 -15.49
C LEU A 96 3.24 -1.96 -14.07
N THR A 97 2.55 -2.47 -13.06
CA THR A 97 3.06 -2.45 -11.68
C THR A 97 4.30 -3.29 -11.53
N LEU A 98 4.29 -4.52 -12.05
CA LEU A 98 5.46 -5.39 -12.02
C LEU A 98 6.61 -4.78 -12.81
N ALA A 99 6.35 -4.26 -14.01
CA ALA A 99 7.37 -3.58 -14.81
C ALA A 99 7.99 -2.39 -14.06
N SER A 100 7.16 -1.56 -13.43
CA SER A 100 7.62 -0.38 -12.68
C SER A 100 8.40 -0.76 -11.43
N PHE A 101 7.95 -1.78 -10.70
CA PHE A 101 8.64 -2.33 -9.55
C PHE A 101 10.02 -2.85 -9.93
N PHE A 102 10.13 -3.70 -10.96
CA PHE A 102 11.40 -4.23 -11.43
C PHE A 102 12.31 -3.14 -12.00
N LEU A 103 11.75 -2.18 -12.72
CA LEU A 103 12.51 -1.04 -13.26
C LEU A 103 13.14 -0.22 -12.13
N MET A 104 12.37 0.10 -11.08
CA MET A 104 12.88 0.84 -9.92
C MET A 104 13.89 0.02 -9.12
N LEU A 105 13.64 -1.28 -8.93
CA LEU A 105 14.58 -2.18 -8.27
C LEU A 105 15.91 -2.24 -9.04
N PHE A 106 15.85 -2.35 -10.37
CA PHE A 106 17.03 -2.34 -11.23
C PHE A 106 17.76 -0.98 -11.19
N LEU A 107 17.04 0.14 -11.23
CA LEU A 107 17.60 1.48 -11.10
C LEU A 107 18.32 1.70 -9.76
N TYR A 108 17.72 1.17 -8.69
CA TYR A 108 18.28 1.25 -7.35
C TYR A 108 19.53 0.36 -7.21
N GLN A 109 19.45 -0.91 -7.64
CA GLN A 109 20.56 -1.86 -7.57
C GLN A 109 21.76 -1.45 -8.44
N SER A 110 21.50 -0.86 -9.61
CA SER A 110 22.55 -0.33 -10.48
C SER A 110 23.24 0.92 -9.90
N ARG A 111 22.77 1.44 -8.76
CA ARG A 111 23.29 2.63 -8.05
C ARG A 111 23.42 3.86 -8.94
N ILE A 112 22.68 3.91 -10.06
CA ILE A 112 22.65 5.05 -10.99
C ILE A 112 22.03 6.26 -10.29
N ILE A 113 21.00 6.02 -9.46
CA ILE A 113 20.37 7.05 -8.62
C ILE A 113 20.77 6.81 -7.17
N ARG A 114 21.60 7.70 -6.61
CA ARG A 114 21.85 7.72 -5.17
C ARG A 114 20.73 8.45 -4.46
N VAL A 115 20.04 7.74 -3.58
CA VAL A 115 18.99 8.31 -2.72
C VAL A 115 19.65 9.21 -1.66
N THR A 116 19.83 10.49 -1.99
CA THR A 116 20.40 11.46 -1.05
C THR A 116 19.40 11.83 0.04
N GLU A 117 19.88 12.22 1.23
CA GLU A 117 19.01 12.66 2.34
C GLU A 117 18.09 13.83 1.94
N ARG A 118 18.54 14.69 1.01
CA ARG A 118 17.72 15.77 0.43
C ARG A 118 16.57 15.22 -0.42
N PHE A 119 16.86 14.23 -1.28
CA PHE A 119 15.84 13.58 -2.10
C PHE A 119 14.78 12.89 -1.24
N LYS A 120 15.20 12.22 -0.16
CA LYS A 120 14.25 11.59 0.79
C LYS A 120 13.36 12.57 1.49
N SER A 121 13.94 13.68 1.96
CA SER A 121 13.19 14.74 2.62
C SER A 121 12.12 15.32 1.68
N VAL A 122 12.45 15.54 0.40
CA VAL A 122 11.47 15.99 -0.60
C VAL A 122 10.33 14.98 -0.73
N ILE A 123 10.63 13.68 -0.78
CA ILE A 123 9.60 12.65 -0.95
C ILE A 123 8.69 12.56 0.29
N ILE A 124 9.27 12.60 1.50
CA ILE A 124 8.51 12.57 2.75
C ILE A 124 7.60 13.79 2.86
N ILE A 125 8.12 14.98 2.53
CA ILE A 125 7.32 16.22 2.51
C ILE A 125 6.17 16.11 1.51
N ALA A 126 6.43 15.63 0.29
CA ALA A 126 5.38 15.44 -0.71
C ALA A 126 4.28 14.46 -0.23
N THR A 127 4.67 13.35 0.40
CA THR A 127 3.72 12.40 1.01
C THR A 127 2.89 13.07 2.11
N ALA A 128 3.54 13.86 2.98
CA ALA A 128 2.88 14.57 4.06
C ALA A 128 1.93 15.64 3.53
N SER A 129 2.29 16.37 2.47
CA SER A 129 1.42 17.35 1.82
C SER A 129 0.14 16.71 1.28
N ILE A 130 0.26 15.55 0.61
CA ILE A 130 -0.90 14.80 0.12
C ILE A 130 -1.79 14.35 1.30
N PHE A 131 -1.18 13.86 2.39
CA PHE A 131 -1.92 13.49 3.59
C PHE A 131 -2.71 14.67 4.19
N PHE A 132 -2.09 15.85 4.29
CA PHE A 132 -2.77 17.05 4.77
C PHE A 132 -3.91 17.49 3.85
N MET A 133 -3.76 17.35 2.53
CA MET A 133 -4.84 17.63 1.58
C MET A 133 -6.05 16.72 1.85
N TYR A 134 -5.84 15.42 2.04
CA TYR A 134 -6.92 14.50 2.41
C TYR A 134 -7.54 14.82 3.77
N LEU A 135 -6.74 15.27 4.74
CA LEU A 135 -7.23 15.67 6.06
C LEU A 135 -8.12 16.92 5.98
N ILE A 136 -7.76 17.90 5.14
CA ILE A 136 -8.60 19.07 4.88
C ILE A 136 -9.92 18.66 4.24
N SER A 137 -9.90 17.80 3.20
CA SER A 137 -11.11 17.27 2.58
C SER A 137 -12.02 16.57 3.60
N PHE A 138 -11.44 15.74 4.47
CA PHE A 138 -12.18 15.10 5.56
C PHE A 138 -12.80 16.11 6.54
N CYS A 139 -12.05 17.15 6.95
CA CYS A 139 -12.57 18.20 7.82
C CYS A 139 -13.69 19.01 7.16
N THR A 140 -13.58 19.31 5.87
CA THR A 140 -14.63 20.04 5.15
C THR A 140 -15.91 19.22 5.02
N GLU A 141 -15.79 17.93 4.70
CA GLU A 141 -16.95 17.03 4.64
C GLU A 141 -17.59 16.87 6.03
N PHE A 142 -16.77 16.65 7.06
CA PHE A 142 -17.24 16.51 8.44
C PHE A 142 -17.96 17.77 8.95
N LEU A 143 -17.45 18.95 8.64
CA LEU A 143 -18.08 20.22 9.02
C LEU A 143 -19.37 20.47 8.23
N SER A 144 -19.39 20.15 6.94
CA SER A 144 -20.60 20.23 6.11
C SER A 144 -21.71 19.30 6.61
N TYR A 145 -21.37 18.08 7.06
CA TYR A 145 -22.33 17.15 7.68
C TYR A 145 -22.93 17.66 9.00
N LEU A 146 -22.22 18.51 9.75
CA LEU A 146 -22.68 19.02 11.05
C LEU A 146 -23.46 20.34 10.96
N CYS A 147 -23.27 21.13 9.90
CA CYS A 147 -23.75 22.51 9.84
C CYS A 147 -24.80 22.80 8.75
N THR A 148 -25.10 21.89 7.81
CA THR A 148 -25.93 22.26 6.64
C THR A 148 -26.75 21.09 6.06
N ASP A 149 -28.08 21.18 6.12
CA ASP A 149 -29.07 20.32 5.43
C ASP A 149 -29.28 20.73 3.94
N ASP A 150 -28.31 21.41 3.31
CA ASP A 150 -28.44 21.88 1.91
C ASP A 150 -27.83 20.87 0.91
N PRO A 151 -28.63 20.28 0.00
CA PRO A 151 -28.16 19.31 -0.99
C PRO A 151 -27.23 19.90 -2.07
N ARG A 152 -26.99 21.22 -2.11
CA ARG A 152 -26.21 21.90 -3.17
C ARG A 152 -24.69 21.85 -3.03
N HIS A 153 -24.15 21.30 -1.94
CA HIS A 153 -22.70 21.11 -1.77
C HIS A 153 -22.16 19.76 -2.28
N ARG A 154 -23.01 18.92 -2.88
CA ARG A 154 -22.63 17.58 -3.37
C ARG A 154 -21.72 17.58 -4.61
N ASP A 155 -21.35 18.74 -5.16
CA ASP A 155 -20.65 18.84 -6.43
C ASP A 155 -19.45 19.79 -6.40
N SER A 156 -18.67 19.80 -5.31
CA SER A 156 -17.27 20.21 -5.42
C SER A 156 -16.50 19.07 -6.07
N GLY A 157 -16.55 19.00 -7.40
CA GLY A 157 -15.80 18.05 -8.19
C GLY A 157 -14.31 18.07 -7.82
N ASN A 158 -13.87 17.01 -7.14
CA ASN A 158 -12.48 16.73 -6.82
C ASN A 158 -11.68 16.61 -8.13
N ARG A 159 -11.09 17.72 -8.59
CA ARG A 159 -10.32 17.80 -9.83
C ARG A 159 -8.86 18.14 -9.58
N SER A 160 -8.27 17.53 -8.56
CA SER A 160 -6.84 17.63 -8.20
C SER A 160 -6.14 16.26 -8.18
N GLU A 161 -6.69 15.26 -8.86
CA GLU A 161 -6.28 13.84 -8.74
C GLU A 161 -5.31 13.38 -9.84
N LEU A 162 -4.58 14.27 -10.51
CA LEU A 162 -3.58 13.88 -11.53
C LEU A 162 -2.15 14.17 -11.10
N VAL A 163 -1.94 15.14 -10.21
CA VAL A 163 -0.59 15.57 -9.80
C VAL A 163 -0.09 14.84 -8.54
N CYS A 164 -0.98 14.20 -7.77
CA CYS A 164 -0.60 13.41 -6.59
C CYS A 164 -0.15 11.97 -6.91
N CYS A 165 -0.30 11.52 -8.15
CA CYS A 165 -0.25 10.11 -8.54
C CYS A 165 1.18 9.57 -8.73
N ASP A 166 2.08 10.37 -9.32
CA ASP A 166 3.45 9.94 -9.65
C ASP A 166 4.36 9.75 -8.43
N HIS A 167 3.92 10.23 -7.27
CA HIS A 167 4.71 10.18 -6.05
C HIS A 167 4.91 8.75 -5.51
N ARG A 168 4.03 7.80 -5.85
CA ARG A 168 4.10 6.42 -5.36
C ARG A 168 5.33 5.67 -5.86
N PHE A 169 5.77 5.94 -7.08
CA PHE A 169 7.02 5.38 -7.62
C PHE A 169 8.25 5.87 -6.84
N LEU A 170 8.22 7.13 -6.39
CA LEU A 170 9.28 7.70 -5.56
C LEU A 170 9.27 7.10 -4.15
N ASN A 171 8.09 6.83 -3.60
CA ASN A 171 7.95 6.20 -2.29
C ASN A 171 8.54 4.78 -2.27
N LEU A 172 8.42 4.03 -3.37
CA LEU A 172 9.05 2.72 -3.52
C LEU A 172 10.59 2.79 -3.39
N LEU A 173 11.21 3.88 -3.84
CA LEU A 173 12.65 4.10 -3.70
C LEU A 173 13.05 4.33 -2.23
N LEU A 174 12.18 4.97 -1.44
CA LEU A 174 12.39 5.10 0.01
C LEU A 174 12.27 3.76 0.72
N ASP A 175 11.35 2.90 0.28
CA ASP A 175 11.19 1.56 0.84
C ASP A 175 12.45 0.72 0.61
N PHE A 176 13.07 0.81 -0.57
CA PHE A 176 14.35 0.14 -0.86
C PHE A 176 15.52 0.72 -0.05
N ASP A 177 15.60 2.05 0.10
CA ASP A 177 16.64 2.70 0.95
C ASP A 177 16.49 2.30 2.42
N PHE A 178 15.25 2.20 2.92
CA PHE A 178 14.97 1.74 4.28
C PHE A 178 15.40 0.28 4.49
N PHE A 179 15.22 -0.57 3.47
CA PHE A 179 15.65 -1.97 3.50
C PHE A 179 17.18 -2.12 3.51
N GLU A 180 17.90 -1.45 2.59
CA GLU A 180 19.37 -1.53 2.52
C GLU A 180 20.01 -0.98 3.80
N LYS A 181 19.56 0.18 4.28
CA LYS A 181 20.05 0.75 5.55
C LYS A 181 19.69 -0.09 6.77
N GLY A 182 18.53 -0.73 6.76
CA GLY A 182 18.10 -1.62 7.83
C GLY A 182 18.97 -2.87 7.95
N GLN A 183 19.42 -3.40 6.80
CA GLN A 183 20.34 -4.52 6.73
C GLN A 183 21.77 -4.11 7.13
N GLU A 184 22.26 -2.96 6.67
CA GLU A 184 23.58 -2.42 7.02
C GLU A 184 23.70 -2.07 8.51
N ALA A 185 22.63 -1.58 9.13
CA ALA A 185 22.58 -1.23 10.54
C ALA A 185 22.41 -2.44 11.49
N GLY A 186 22.24 -3.66 10.95
CA GLY A 186 22.04 -4.88 11.74
C GLY A 186 20.77 -4.83 12.61
N LEU A 187 19.69 -4.22 12.11
CA LEU A 187 18.45 -4.06 12.86
C LEU A 187 17.85 -5.42 13.28
N PRO A 188 17.17 -5.48 14.43
CA PRO A 188 16.55 -6.72 14.92
C PRO A 188 15.47 -7.23 13.94
N LYS A 189 15.34 -8.56 13.82
CA LYS A 189 14.52 -9.27 12.81
C LYS A 189 13.07 -8.79 12.64
N TYR A 190 12.43 -8.22 13.67
CA TYR A 190 11.07 -7.70 13.55
C TYR A 190 10.98 -6.44 12.66
N MET A 191 12.08 -5.71 12.46
CA MET A 191 12.16 -4.57 11.54
C MET A 191 12.07 -5.00 10.08
N GLU A 192 12.56 -6.18 9.72
CA GLU A 192 12.44 -6.72 8.35
C GLU A 192 10.95 -6.91 7.98
N TRP A 193 10.15 -7.40 8.93
CA TRP A 193 8.69 -7.53 8.78
C TRP A 193 8.00 -6.19 8.61
N TYR A 194 8.41 -5.19 9.38
CA TYR A 194 7.88 -3.83 9.26
C TYR A 194 8.23 -3.22 7.89
N ALA A 195 9.47 -3.39 7.43
CA ALA A 195 9.91 -2.95 6.10
C ALA A 195 9.14 -3.67 4.97
N ALA A 196 8.97 -4.98 5.08
CA ALA A 196 8.22 -5.78 4.11
C ALA A 196 6.73 -5.38 4.07
N MET A 197 6.13 -5.08 5.24
CA MET A 197 4.76 -4.57 5.31
C MET A 197 4.65 -3.22 4.58
N GLY A 198 5.56 -2.28 4.84
CA GLY A 198 5.59 -0.98 4.15
C GLY A 198 5.71 -1.12 2.64
N LEU A 199 6.61 -1.99 2.18
CA LEU A 199 6.76 -2.32 0.76
C LEU A 199 5.45 -2.88 0.16
N LEU A 200 4.75 -3.75 0.89
CA LEU A 200 3.46 -4.31 0.47
C LEU A 200 2.42 -3.18 0.29
N VAL A 201 2.31 -2.27 1.26
CA VAL A 201 1.41 -1.09 1.15
C VAL A 201 1.71 -0.31 -0.12
N THR A 202 2.99 0.01 -0.36
CA THR A 202 3.40 0.81 -1.53
C THR A 202 3.09 0.08 -2.84
N ILE A 203 3.32 -1.23 -2.93
CA ILE A 203 3.00 -2.03 -4.13
C ILE A 203 1.50 -2.07 -4.39
N VAL A 204 0.68 -2.30 -3.35
CA VAL A 204 -0.78 -2.29 -3.46
C VAL A 204 -1.28 -0.92 -3.92
N TRP A 205 -0.75 0.15 -3.34
CA TRP A 205 -1.08 1.51 -3.76
C TRP A 205 -0.68 1.79 -5.20
N LEU A 206 0.51 1.36 -5.62
CA LEU A 206 0.97 1.48 -6.99
C LEU A 206 0.01 0.77 -7.96
N TYR A 207 -0.54 -0.39 -7.56
CA TYR A 207 -1.54 -1.11 -8.35
C TYR A 207 -2.87 -0.37 -8.51
N LEU A 208 -3.41 0.16 -7.41
CA LEU A 208 -4.63 0.96 -7.47
C LEU A 208 -4.42 2.21 -8.33
N GLU A 209 -3.22 2.79 -8.29
CA GLU A 209 -2.86 3.93 -9.13
C GLU A 209 -2.84 3.56 -10.61
N MET A 210 -2.21 2.43 -10.98
CA MET A 210 -2.25 1.95 -12.37
C MET A 210 -3.68 1.69 -12.85
N LEU A 211 -4.52 1.05 -12.03
CA LEU A 211 -5.94 0.85 -12.35
C LEU A 211 -6.65 2.18 -12.61
N ARG A 212 -6.42 3.18 -11.75
CA ARG A 212 -7.03 4.51 -11.87
C ARG A 212 -6.53 5.26 -13.11
N LEU A 213 -5.23 5.21 -13.40
CA LEU A 213 -4.63 5.83 -14.58
C LEU A 213 -5.21 5.23 -15.87
N LEU A 214 -5.27 3.89 -15.95
CA LEU A 214 -5.84 3.21 -17.12
C LEU A 214 -7.33 3.49 -17.28
N SER A 215 -8.09 3.48 -16.18
CA SER A 215 -9.52 3.82 -16.21
C SER A 215 -9.76 5.23 -16.73
N LYS A 216 -8.94 6.21 -16.34
CA LYS A 216 -9.08 7.60 -16.75
C LYS A 216 -8.69 7.84 -18.22
N ILE A 217 -7.74 7.06 -18.74
CA ILE A 217 -7.42 7.05 -20.17
C ILE A 217 -8.57 6.41 -20.93
N SER A 218 -9.05 5.25 -20.48
CA SER A 218 -10.15 4.52 -21.12
C SER A 218 -11.50 5.25 -21.05
N SER A 219 -11.72 6.13 -20.07
CA SER A 219 -12.96 6.92 -19.95
C SER A 219 -12.97 8.19 -20.81
N ARG A 220 -11.88 8.49 -21.52
CA ARG A 220 -11.76 9.68 -22.39
C ARG A 220 -12.07 9.37 -23.86
N ASP A 221 -12.25 8.10 -24.19
CA ASP A 221 -12.82 7.61 -25.44
C ASP A 221 -14.30 7.24 -25.23
#